data_AF-A0A952XH01-F1
#
_entry.id   AF-A0A952XH01-F1
#
_cell.length_a   1.000
_cell.length_b   1.000
_cell.length_c   1.000
_cell.angle_alpha   90.00
_cell.angle_beta   90.00
_cell.angle_gamma   90.00
#
_symmetry.space_group_name_H-M   'P 1'
#
loop_
_entity.id
_entity.type
_entity.pdbx_description
1 polymer ?
#
loop_
_entity_poly.entity_id
_entity_poly.type
_entity_poly.pdbx_seq_one_letter_code
_entity_poly.pdbx_strand_id
1 'polypeptide(L)'
;MSAAMERAVARLASEGAVLAPTRDGRVFGVFARGDRRRRPLVKVHMRDVQALRAEGVITALDSAAQTYALSAAGRRRVRRDRDASPHAYLAQHAALADVETIDPDGCVRVVRAVDDEAPLKRLTHLRDARGAPWFSAAELAAAARVRADWEAAQIGALRGSDWSAPRADLPHAGRRGRLKLG
;
A
#
# COMPACT_ATOMS: atom_id res chain seq x y z
N MET A 1 0.47 -12.87 -8.25
CA MET A 1 -0.91 -13.38 -8.15
C MET A 1 -1.22 -14.16 -9.43
N SER A 2 -2.10 -15.15 -9.44
CA SER A 2 -2.41 -15.84 -10.72
C SER A 2 -3.29 -14.94 -11.61
N ALA A 3 -3.21 -15.10 -12.95
CA ALA A 3 -4.06 -14.35 -13.88
C ALA A 3 -5.57 -14.59 -13.67
N ALA A 4 -5.95 -15.72 -13.04
CA ALA A 4 -7.33 -15.98 -12.64
C ALA A 4 -7.74 -15.14 -11.42
N MET A 5 -6.85 -15.01 -10.42
CA MET A 5 -7.07 -14.17 -9.24
C MET A 5 -7.21 -12.69 -9.61
N GLU A 6 -6.34 -12.18 -10.48
CA GLU A 6 -6.38 -10.78 -10.93
C GLU A 6 -7.71 -10.47 -11.63
N ARG A 7 -8.14 -11.35 -12.54
CA ARG A 7 -9.45 -11.21 -13.19
C ARG A 7 -10.60 -11.31 -12.18
N ALA A 8 -10.53 -12.20 -11.20
CA ALA A 8 -11.57 -12.32 -10.17
C ALA A 8 -11.69 -11.04 -9.34
N VAL A 9 -10.57 -10.49 -8.87
CA VAL A 9 -10.50 -9.24 -8.11
C VAL A 9 -11.01 -8.06 -8.93
N ALA A 10 -10.62 -7.95 -10.21
CA ALA A 10 -11.10 -6.90 -11.11
C ALA A 10 -12.62 -6.99 -11.36
N ARG A 11 -13.19 -8.20 -11.46
CA ARG A 11 -14.64 -8.40 -11.65
C ARG A 11 -15.43 -8.14 -10.38
N LEU A 12 -14.89 -8.49 -9.21
CA LEU A 12 -15.50 -8.21 -7.90
C LEU A 12 -15.60 -6.72 -7.57
N ALA A 13 -14.87 -5.85 -8.27
CA ALA A 13 -15.03 -4.41 -8.15
C ALA A 13 -16.33 -3.88 -8.77
N SER A 14 -17.05 -4.70 -9.54
CA SER A 14 -18.38 -4.33 -10.05
C SER A 14 -19.40 -4.31 -8.91
N GLU A 15 -20.36 -3.41 -8.97
CA GLU A 15 -21.39 -3.27 -7.93
C GLU A 15 -22.19 -4.55 -7.71
N GLY A 16 -22.35 -4.93 -6.44
CA GLY A 16 -23.07 -6.14 -6.03
C GLY A 16 -22.40 -7.47 -6.46
N ALA A 17 -21.19 -7.46 -7.02
CA ALA A 17 -20.51 -8.69 -7.37
C ALA A 17 -20.07 -9.47 -6.11
N VAL A 18 -20.23 -10.79 -6.15
CA VAL A 18 -19.86 -11.68 -5.04
C VAL A 18 -19.03 -12.86 -5.55
N LEU A 19 -18.17 -13.36 -4.67
CA LEU A 19 -17.43 -14.59 -4.85
C LEU A 19 -18.10 -15.66 -3.99
N ALA A 20 -18.61 -16.72 -4.60
CA ALA A 20 -19.35 -17.77 -3.91
C ALA A 20 -19.02 -19.15 -4.49
N PRO A 21 -19.22 -20.25 -3.75
CA PRO A 21 -19.04 -21.58 -4.29
C PRO A 21 -19.99 -21.82 -5.47
N THR A 22 -19.50 -22.49 -6.51
CA THR A 22 -20.32 -22.93 -7.64
C THR A 22 -21.21 -24.11 -7.23
N ARG A 23 -22.22 -24.45 -8.05
CA ARG A 23 -23.18 -25.52 -7.73
C ARG A 23 -22.53 -26.90 -7.51
N ASP A 24 -21.41 -27.16 -8.17
CA ASP A 24 -20.64 -28.40 -8.00
C ASP A 24 -19.77 -28.40 -6.73
N GLY A 25 -19.65 -27.26 -6.03
CA GLY A 25 -18.86 -27.09 -4.81
C GLY A 25 -17.34 -27.17 -4.98
N ARG A 26 -16.83 -27.40 -6.20
CA ARG A 26 -15.40 -27.66 -6.42
C ARG A 26 -14.56 -26.39 -6.55
N VAL A 27 -15.19 -25.32 -7.04
CA VAL A 27 -14.55 -24.03 -7.30
C VAL A 27 -15.44 -22.88 -6.86
N PHE A 28 -14.83 -21.71 -6.69
CA PHE A 28 -15.53 -20.46 -6.43
C PHE A 28 -15.72 -19.67 -7.71
N GLY A 29 -16.90 -19.09 -7.89
CA GLY A 29 -17.27 -18.28 -9.03
C GLY A 29 -17.51 -16.83 -8.62
N VAL A 30 -17.08 -15.89 -9.47
CA VAL A 30 -17.51 -14.49 -9.37
C VAL A 30 -18.85 -14.32 -10.08
N PHE A 31 -19.87 -13.88 -9.36
CA PHE A 31 -21.22 -13.66 -9.87
C PHE A 31 -21.54 -12.17 -9.85
N ALA A 32 -21.98 -11.63 -10.99
CA ALA A 32 -22.42 -10.24 -11.07
C ALA A 32 -23.72 -10.04 -10.28
N ARG A 33 -23.81 -8.96 -9.51
CA ARG A 33 -25.01 -8.61 -8.71
C ARG A 33 -25.53 -9.75 -7.81
N GLY A 34 -24.67 -10.67 -7.40
CA GLY A 34 -25.07 -11.83 -6.60
C GLY A 34 -25.89 -12.89 -7.34
N ASP A 35 -26.11 -12.76 -8.65
CA ASP A 35 -26.96 -13.69 -9.41
C ASP A 35 -26.24 -15.03 -9.69
N ARG A 36 -26.42 -15.98 -8.76
CA ARG A 36 -25.87 -17.34 -8.83
C ARG A 36 -26.59 -18.25 -9.83
N ARG A 37 -27.66 -17.79 -10.50
CA ARG A 37 -28.32 -18.55 -11.56
C ARG A 37 -27.57 -18.43 -12.88
N ARG A 38 -26.79 -17.36 -13.05
CA ARG A 38 -25.95 -17.12 -14.24
C ARG A 38 -24.64 -17.88 -14.18
N ARG A 39 -24.00 -18.04 -15.34
CA ARG A 39 -22.64 -18.57 -15.42
C ARG A 39 -21.67 -17.62 -14.69
N PRO A 40 -20.74 -18.16 -13.88
CA PRO A 40 -19.74 -17.34 -13.20
C PRO A 40 -18.82 -16.66 -14.22
N LEU A 41 -18.47 -15.39 -13.97
CA LEU A 41 -17.61 -14.59 -14.85
C LEU A 41 -16.16 -15.08 -14.83
N VAL A 42 -15.71 -15.52 -13.65
CA VAL A 42 -14.37 -16.06 -13.40
C VAL A 42 -14.50 -17.17 -12.38
N LYS A 43 -13.72 -18.23 -12.52
CA LYS A 43 -13.61 -19.32 -11.55
C LYS A 43 -12.22 -19.30 -10.92
N VAL A 44 -12.15 -19.54 -9.61
CA VAL A 44 -10.91 -19.63 -8.84
C VAL A 44 -10.99 -20.79 -7.84
N HIS A 45 -9.85 -21.32 -7.44
CA HIS A 45 -9.79 -22.44 -6.50
C HIS A 45 -9.87 -21.95 -5.05
N MET A 46 -10.22 -22.85 -4.12
CA MET A 46 -10.27 -22.53 -2.68
C MET A 46 -8.94 -21.93 -2.16
N ARG A 47 -7.80 -22.43 -2.66
CA ARG A 47 -6.47 -21.90 -2.31
C ARG A 47 -6.35 -20.39 -2.61
N ASP A 48 -6.86 -19.98 -3.77
CA ASP A 48 -6.85 -18.57 -4.19
C ASP A 48 -7.76 -17.72 -3.30
N VAL A 49 -8.94 -18.25 -2.94
CA VAL A 49 -9.87 -17.58 -2.02
C VAL A 49 -9.23 -17.36 -0.66
N GLN A 50 -8.56 -18.38 -0.10
CA GLN A 50 -7.89 -18.25 1.20
C GLN A 50 -6.72 -17.27 1.15
N ALA A 51 -5.94 -17.26 0.07
CA ALA A 51 -4.89 -16.26 -0.13
C ALA A 51 -5.47 -14.83 -0.17
N LEU A 52 -6.53 -14.60 -0.92
CA LEU A 52 -7.20 -13.30 -0.99
C LEU A 52 -7.78 -12.86 0.37
N ARG A 53 -8.26 -13.80 1.21
CA ARG A 53 -8.71 -13.52 2.57
C ARG A 53 -7.55 -13.15 3.49
N ALA A 54 -6.46 -13.93 3.45
CA ALA A 54 -5.28 -13.70 4.27
C ALA A 54 -4.62 -12.35 3.94
N GLU A 55 -4.63 -11.94 2.68
CA GLU A 55 -4.17 -10.62 2.23
C GLU A 55 -5.18 -9.48 2.54
N GLY A 56 -6.36 -9.79 3.09
CA GLY A 56 -7.40 -8.81 3.37
C GLY A 56 -8.05 -8.19 2.12
N VAL A 57 -7.87 -8.78 0.93
CA VAL A 57 -8.43 -8.29 -0.35
C VAL A 57 -9.94 -8.51 -0.42
N ILE A 58 -10.42 -9.62 0.14
CA ILE A 58 -11.85 -9.95 0.22
C ILE A 58 -12.29 -10.10 1.67
N THR A 59 -13.55 -9.81 1.94
CA THR A 59 -14.19 -9.96 3.24
C THR A 59 -15.40 -10.89 3.13
N ALA A 60 -15.71 -11.62 4.20
CA ALA A 60 -16.92 -12.45 4.24
C ALA A 60 -18.16 -11.56 4.26
N LEU A 61 -19.09 -11.83 3.35
CA LEU A 61 -20.46 -11.30 3.40
C LEU A 61 -21.35 -12.24 4.20
N ASP A 62 -21.15 -13.54 4.00
CA ASP A 62 -21.78 -14.62 4.76
C ASP A 62 -20.75 -15.75 4.93
N SER A 63 -20.33 -15.98 6.18
CA SER A 63 -19.36 -17.02 6.52
C SER A 63 -19.93 -18.43 6.38
N ALA A 64 -21.21 -18.63 6.67
CA ALA A 64 -21.86 -19.95 6.57
C ALA A 64 -22.05 -20.35 5.11
N ALA A 65 -22.47 -19.40 4.27
CA ALA A 65 -22.63 -19.63 2.83
C ALA A 65 -21.31 -19.49 2.03
N GLN A 66 -20.17 -19.26 2.70
CA GLN A 66 -18.86 -19.02 2.09
C GLN A 66 -18.91 -17.98 0.96
N THR A 67 -19.64 -16.89 1.20
CA THR A 67 -19.82 -15.81 0.23
C THR A 67 -18.97 -14.61 0.63
N TYR A 68 -18.21 -14.08 -0.32
CA TYR A 68 -17.25 -13.02 -0.11
C TYR A 68 -17.49 -11.85 -1.05
N ALA A 69 -17.14 -10.66 -0.60
CA ALA A 69 -17.13 -9.44 -1.40
C ALA A 69 -15.75 -8.78 -1.33
N LEU A 70 -15.48 -7.84 -2.24
CA LEU A 70 -14.25 -7.05 -2.16
C LEU A 70 -14.24 -6.22 -0.86
N SER A 71 -13.12 -6.24 -0.14
CA SER A 71 -12.94 -5.40 1.04
C SER A 71 -12.69 -3.94 0.64
N ALA A 72 -12.68 -3.02 1.62
CA ALA A 72 -12.26 -1.64 1.37
C ALA A 72 -10.80 -1.55 0.85
N ALA A 73 -9.90 -2.37 1.41
CA ALA A 73 -8.51 -2.45 0.97
C ALA A 73 -8.40 -3.04 -0.45
N GLY A 74 -9.18 -4.08 -0.75
CA GLY A 74 -9.26 -4.67 -2.08
C GLY A 74 -9.79 -3.68 -3.13
N ARG A 75 -10.81 -2.87 -2.78
CA ARG A 75 -11.31 -1.78 -3.66
C ARG A 75 -10.22 -0.76 -3.98
N ARG A 76 -9.44 -0.35 -2.98
CA ARG A 76 -8.31 0.57 -3.18
C ARG A 76 -7.23 -0.05 -4.06
N ARG A 77 -6.96 -1.35 -3.91
CA ARG A 77 -6.02 -2.09 -4.77
C ARG A 77 -6.47 -2.11 -6.23
N VAL A 78 -7.72 -2.46 -6.51
CA VAL A 78 -8.24 -2.46 -7.89
C VAL A 78 -8.18 -1.06 -8.51
N ARG A 79 -8.44 -0.01 -7.74
CA ARG A 79 -8.29 1.36 -8.23
C ARG A 79 -6.85 1.66 -8.61
N ARG A 80 -5.87 1.27 -7.78
CA ARG A 80 -4.44 1.40 -8.09
C ARG A 80 -4.03 0.66 -9.36
N ASP A 81 -4.50 -0.57 -9.54
CA ASP A 81 -4.11 -1.38 -10.70
C ASP A 81 -4.76 -0.88 -12.01
N ARG A 82 -5.89 -0.16 -11.91
CA ARG A 82 -6.53 0.52 -13.07
C ARG A 82 -5.84 1.83 -13.44
N ASP A 83 -5.39 2.58 -12.44
CA ASP A 83 -4.57 3.76 -12.65
C ASP A 83 -3.15 3.29 -13.00
N ALA A 84 -2.88 3.02 -14.28
CA ALA A 84 -1.59 2.53 -14.79
C ALA A 84 -0.40 3.47 -14.55
N SER A 85 -0.57 4.52 -13.74
CA SER A 85 0.52 5.35 -13.27
C SER A 85 1.38 4.56 -12.29
N PRO A 86 2.70 4.43 -12.53
CA PRO A 86 3.62 3.81 -11.58
C PRO A 86 3.64 4.52 -10.21
N HIS A 87 3.08 5.72 -10.12
CA HIS A 87 2.96 6.50 -8.89
C HIS A 87 1.56 6.48 -8.26
N ALA A 88 0.63 5.63 -8.72
CA ALA A 88 -0.76 5.59 -8.23
C ALA A 88 -0.89 5.31 -6.72
N TYR A 89 0.11 4.65 -6.12
CA TYR A 89 0.20 4.51 -4.66
C TYR A 89 0.61 5.84 -3.99
N LEU A 90 1.72 6.43 -4.42
CA LEU A 90 2.23 7.69 -3.86
C LEU A 90 1.23 8.85 -4.01
N ALA A 91 0.54 8.92 -5.16
CA ALA A 91 -0.47 9.94 -5.45
C ALA A 91 -1.68 9.90 -4.50
N GLN A 92 -1.90 8.81 -3.76
CA GLN A 92 -2.95 8.74 -2.73
C GLN A 92 -2.54 9.40 -1.41
N HIS A 93 -1.23 9.48 -1.16
CA HIS A 93 -0.67 9.93 0.11
C HIS A 93 -0.04 11.32 0.02
N ALA A 94 0.38 11.72 -1.18
CA ALA A 94 1.08 12.97 -1.40
C ALA A 94 0.77 13.58 -2.77
N ALA A 95 0.88 14.90 -2.85
CA ALA A 95 0.86 15.60 -4.13
C ALA A 95 2.15 15.30 -4.88
N LEU A 96 2.06 15.06 -6.19
CA LEU A 96 3.21 14.76 -7.04
C LEU A 96 3.42 15.89 -8.05
N ALA A 97 4.66 16.36 -8.17
CA ALA A 97 5.11 17.35 -9.13
C ALA A 97 6.24 16.79 -10.01
N ASP A 98 6.45 17.44 -11.15
CA ASP A 98 7.62 17.20 -11.98
C ASP A 98 8.79 18.01 -11.38
N VAL A 99 9.85 17.33 -10.97
CA VAL A 99 11.01 17.91 -10.28
C VAL A 99 12.26 17.61 -11.11
N GLU A 100 13.08 18.62 -11.34
CA GLU A 100 14.39 18.45 -11.96
C GLU A 100 15.37 17.85 -10.94
N THR A 101 16.03 16.76 -11.30
CA THR A 101 17.05 16.11 -10.48
C THR A 101 18.29 15.83 -11.33
N ILE A 102 19.45 15.77 -10.70
CA ILE A 102 20.71 15.44 -11.37
C ILE A 102 20.95 13.95 -11.14
N ASP A 103 21.07 13.19 -12.23
CA ASP A 103 21.40 11.77 -12.14
C ASP A 103 22.89 11.55 -11.79
N PRO A 104 23.32 10.32 -11.45
CA PRO A 104 24.71 10.04 -11.08
C PRO A 104 25.74 10.37 -12.16
N ASP A 105 25.30 10.46 -13.42
CA ASP A 105 26.13 10.82 -14.58
C ASP A 105 26.20 12.35 -14.78
N GLY A 106 25.55 13.13 -13.91
CA GLY A 106 25.54 14.59 -13.94
C GLY A 106 24.51 15.20 -14.89
N CYS A 107 23.63 14.39 -15.48
CA CYS A 107 22.60 14.88 -16.39
C CYS A 107 21.35 15.34 -15.62
N VAL A 108 20.81 16.49 -15.99
CA VAL A 108 19.52 16.96 -15.46
C VAL A 108 18.40 16.14 -16.10
N ARG A 109 17.55 15.55 -15.26
CA ARG A 109 16.37 14.80 -15.66
C ARG A 109 15.15 15.28 -14.88
N VAL A 110 14.03 15.39 -15.57
CA VAL A 110 12.73 15.60 -14.93
C VAL A 110 12.19 14.27 -14.43
N VAL A 111 11.89 14.19 -13.13
CA VAL A 111 11.28 13.03 -12.48
C VAL A 111 9.98 13.41 -11.78
N ARG A 112 9.03 12.48 -11.70
CA ARG A 112 7.81 12.66 -10.92
C ARG A 112 8.11 12.35 -9.45
N ALA A 113 8.15 13.38 -8.60
CA ALA A 113 8.44 13.26 -7.18
C ALA A 113 7.34 13.87 -6.32
N VAL A 114 7.41 13.65 -5.00
CA VAL A 114 6.51 14.30 -4.05
C VAL A 114 6.80 15.81 -4.04
N ASP A 115 5.75 16.63 -4.14
CA ASP A 115 5.86 18.07 -3.89
C ASP A 115 5.90 18.28 -2.37
N ASP A 116 7.11 18.32 -1.83
CA ASP A 116 7.34 18.49 -0.39
C ASP A 116 6.81 19.84 0.13
N GLU A 117 6.61 20.83 -0.74
CA GLU A 117 6.01 22.11 -0.38
C GLU A 117 4.47 22.08 -0.38
N ALA A 118 3.84 21.05 -0.94
CA ALA A 118 2.39 20.97 -1.08
C ALA A 118 1.60 21.13 0.24
N PRO A 119 2.08 20.64 1.41
CA PRO A 119 1.42 20.91 2.69
C PRO A 119 1.47 22.40 3.06
N LEU A 120 2.61 23.08 2.92
CA LEU A 120 2.73 24.51 3.22
C LEU A 120 1.90 25.35 2.25
N LYS A 121 1.93 25.03 0.95
CA LYS A 121 1.06 25.65 -0.06
C LYS A 121 -0.41 25.53 0.31
N ARG A 122 -0.85 24.38 0.82
CA ARG A 122 -2.24 24.22 1.30
C ARG A 122 -2.58 25.17 2.45
N LEU A 123 -1.66 25.35 3.41
CA LEU A 123 -1.87 26.26 4.55
C LEU A 123 -2.00 27.72 4.11
N THR A 124 -1.26 28.16 3.09
CA THR A 124 -1.37 29.55 2.58
C THR A 124 -2.73 29.86 1.96
N HIS A 125 -3.47 28.84 1.51
CA HIS A 125 -4.79 28.99 0.91
C HIS A 125 -5.94 28.89 1.92
N LEU A 126 -5.70 28.49 3.17
CA LEU A 126 -6.76 28.40 4.18
C LEU A 126 -7.29 29.79 4.55
N ARG A 127 -8.62 29.89 4.65
CA ARG A 127 -9.35 31.11 5.00
C ARG A 127 -10.33 30.85 6.12
N ASP A 128 -10.50 31.82 7.01
CA ASP A 128 -11.49 31.77 8.08
C ASP A 128 -12.93 32.04 7.54
N ALA A 129 -13.91 32.02 8.43
CA ALA A 129 -15.31 32.28 8.07
C ALA A 129 -15.57 33.70 7.51
N ARG A 130 -14.62 34.62 7.68
CA ARG A 130 -14.67 36.00 7.18
C ARG A 130 -13.84 36.19 5.92
N GLY A 131 -13.21 35.13 5.39
CA GLY A 131 -12.37 35.17 4.20
C GLY A 131 -10.95 35.70 4.44
N ALA A 132 -10.53 35.90 5.70
CA ALA A 132 -9.17 36.28 6.04
C ALA A 132 -8.22 35.07 6.02
N PRO A 133 -6.92 35.23 5.73
CA PRO A 133 -5.93 34.17 5.87
C PRO A 133 -5.97 33.55 7.27
N TRP A 134 -6.03 32.23 7.35
CA TRP A 134 -6.06 31.53 8.65
C TRP A 134 -4.76 31.71 9.43
N PHE A 135 -3.64 31.80 8.71
CA PHE A 135 -2.30 31.99 9.28
C PHE A 135 -1.69 33.30 8.80
N SER A 136 -0.96 33.95 9.70
CA SER A 136 -0.13 35.11 9.38
C SER A 136 1.08 34.70 8.53
N ALA A 137 1.66 35.67 7.82
CA ALA A 137 2.90 35.45 7.07
C ALA A 137 4.06 34.99 7.97
N ALA A 138 4.12 35.49 9.22
CA ALA A 138 5.14 35.12 10.18
C ALA A 138 5.03 33.65 10.61
N GLU A 139 3.81 33.15 10.86
CA GLU A 139 3.57 31.74 11.20
C GLU A 139 3.91 30.81 10.04
N LEU A 140 3.57 31.19 8.81
CA LEU A 140 3.92 30.43 7.62
C LEU A 140 5.44 30.36 7.41
N ALA A 141 6.15 31.47 7.64
CA ALA A 141 7.61 31.50 7.59
C ALA A 141 8.26 30.64 8.69
N ALA A 142 7.71 30.68 9.90
CA ALA A 142 8.16 29.83 11.01
C ALA A 142 7.95 28.34 10.69
N ALA A 143 6.78 27.97 10.16
CA ALA A 143 6.49 26.60 9.74
C ALA A 143 7.45 26.11 8.64
N ALA A 144 7.75 26.96 7.65
CA ALA A 144 8.72 26.64 6.61
C ALA A 144 10.13 26.38 7.18
N ARG A 145 10.55 27.16 8.18
CA ARG A 145 11.85 26.99 8.84
C ARG A 145 11.92 25.70 9.67
N VAL A 146 10.90 25.42 10.47
CA VAL A 146 10.83 24.18 11.26
C VAL A 146 10.87 22.94 10.35
N ARG A 147 10.19 22.99 9.20
CA ARG A 147 10.25 21.91 8.21
C ARG A 147 11.66 21.71 7.66
N ALA A 148 12.31 22.79 7.22
CA ALA A 148 13.67 22.73 6.67
C ALA A 148 14.66 22.16 7.70
N ASP A 149 14.56 22.59 8.97
CA ASP A 149 15.39 22.07 10.06
C ASP A 149 15.12 20.58 10.32
N TRP A 150 13.86 20.15 10.28
CA TRP A 150 13.49 18.74 10.44
C TRP A 150 14.02 17.87 9.29
N GLU A 151 13.88 18.32 8.05
CA GLU A 151 14.39 17.64 6.85
C GLU A 151 15.91 17.49 6.91
N ALA A 152 16.63 18.56 7.28
CA ALA A 152 18.08 18.51 7.49
C ALA A 152 18.47 17.50 8.59
N ALA A 153 17.70 17.42 9.67
CA ALA A 153 17.94 16.47 10.75
C ALA A 153 17.71 15.00 10.32
N GLN A 154 16.80 14.74 9.37
CA GLN A 154 16.55 13.37 8.88
C GLN A 154 17.73 12.79 8.09
N ILE A 155 18.51 13.63 7.41
CA ILE A 155 19.66 13.18 6.62
C ILE A 155 20.72 12.50 7.50
N GLY A 156 20.88 12.92 8.76
CA GLY A 156 21.77 12.28 9.74
C GLY A 156 21.22 11.01 10.40
N ALA A 157 19.89 10.83 10.41
CA ALA A 157 19.21 9.72 11.10
C ALA A 157 19.09 8.44 10.25
N LEU A 158 19.38 8.51 8.95
CA LEU A 158 19.24 7.41 7.97
C LEU A 158 20.33 6.32 8.04
N ARG A 159 21.09 6.22 9.14
CA ARG A 159 21.71 4.93 9.51
C ARG A 159 20.66 4.06 10.20
N GLY A 160 19.69 3.59 9.41
CA GLY A 160 18.69 2.64 9.88
C GLY A 160 19.34 1.38 10.44
N SER A 161 18.76 0.83 11.51
CA SER A 161 19.05 -0.54 11.93
C SER A 161 18.78 -1.47 10.76
N ASP A 162 19.79 -2.22 10.37
CA ASP A 162 19.65 -3.25 9.35
C ASP A 162 18.74 -4.37 9.88
N TRP A 163 17.47 -4.36 9.46
CA TRP A 163 16.51 -5.39 9.82
C TRP A 163 16.69 -6.69 9.01
N SER A 164 17.62 -6.69 8.05
CA SER A 164 18.07 -7.91 7.35
C SER A 164 19.24 -8.59 8.06
N ALA A 165 19.83 -7.93 9.07
CA ALA A 165 20.87 -8.54 9.88
C ALA A 165 20.30 -9.80 10.56
N PRO A 166 20.88 -10.98 10.33
CA PRO A 166 20.54 -12.17 11.10
C PRO A 166 20.65 -11.83 12.58
N ARG A 167 19.67 -12.25 13.40
CA ARG A 167 19.85 -12.25 14.86
C ARG A 167 21.15 -13.01 15.10
N ALA A 168 22.15 -12.37 15.69
CA ALA A 168 23.38 -13.04 16.07
C ALA A 168 23.05 -14.08 17.16
N ASP A 169 22.64 -15.27 16.74
CA ASP A 169 22.69 -16.47 17.54
C ASP A 169 24.17 -16.79 17.72
N LEU A 170 24.72 -16.32 18.84
CA LEU A 170 26.04 -16.70 19.30
C LEU A 170 26.18 -18.24 19.24
N PRO A 171 27.21 -18.78 18.57
CA PRO A 171 27.42 -20.22 18.57
C PRO A 171 27.75 -20.67 20.00
N HIS A 172 26.97 -21.63 20.48
CA HIS A 172 27.21 -22.36 21.72
C HIS A 172 28.62 -22.98 21.69
N ALA A 173 29.58 -22.33 22.34
CA ALA A 173 30.93 -22.85 22.53
C ALA A 173 30.96 -23.93 23.63
N GLY A 174 30.39 -25.09 23.32
CA GLY A 174 30.60 -26.32 24.09
C GLY A 174 31.96 -26.93 23.74
N ARG A 175 33.08 -26.35 24.21
CA ARG A 175 34.37 -27.05 24.23
C ARG A 175 34.59 -27.74 25.58
N ARG A 176 34.22 -29.01 25.66
CA ARG A 176 34.81 -29.94 26.65
C ARG A 176 36.22 -30.32 26.18
N GLY A 177 37.22 -29.57 26.67
CA GLY A 177 38.65 -29.87 26.50
C GLY A 177 39.24 -30.41 27.80
N ARG A 178 39.46 -31.73 27.80
CA ARG A 178 40.19 -32.59 28.76
C ARG A 178 41.34 -31.90 29.53
N LEU A 179 41.28 -31.90 30.86
CA LEU A 179 42.42 -31.64 31.75
C LEU A 179 43.44 -32.80 31.60
N LYS A 180 44.72 -32.47 31.35
CA LYS A 180 45.83 -33.36 31.66
C LYS A 180 46.43 -32.89 32.99
N LEU A 181 46.42 -33.80 33.96
CA LEU A 181 47.13 -33.70 35.23
C LEU A 181 48.64 -33.60 34.96
N GLY A 182 49.28 -32.65 35.63
CA GLY A 182 50.69 -32.65 36.01
C GLY A 182 50.74 -32.61 37.52
#